data_AF-A0A0Q7V7D2-F1
#
_entry.id   AF-A0A0Q7V7D2-F1
#
_cell.length_a   1.000
_cell.length_b   1.000
_cell.length_c   1.000
_cell.angle_alpha   90.00
_cell.angle_beta   90.00
_cell.angle_gamma   90.00
#
_symmetry.space_group_name_H-M   'P 1'
#
loop_
_entity.id
_entity.type
_entity.pdbx_description
1 polymer ?
#
loop_
_entity_poly.entity_id
_entity_poly.type
_entity_poly.pdbx_seq_one_letter_code
_entity_poly.pdbx_strand_id
1 'polypeptide(L)'
;MQAKRRSGDGWRLPAAELEGLVERELMRLLSDHSTLASWMKDHGLGELVASGACNAEQLATGYPRRSATDRRRLLQRVVERIDLAPDTMTIRFNIGAVIQHLTQADHQTQSITACGSHVVTTPFAMARRGIETKLVLSDGTSPSQKVDVALIHLIAKAHCYMKAMTNGKSRSDVAALYGVLPSEVSQALPLAFLDPTITQAILTGRHPASLNAHRLLRDVELPLSWSEQRQVLFT
;
A
#
# COMPACT_ATOMS: atom_id res chain seq x y z
N MET A 1 -41.57 -0.61 -10.02
CA MET A 1 -40.43 -1.33 -10.60
C MET A 1 -39.29 -1.34 -9.58
N GLN A 2 -39.14 -2.43 -8.83
CA GLN A 2 -38.09 -2.60 -7.83
C GLN A 2 -36.83 -3.14 -8.50
N ALA A 3 -35.75 -2.35 -8.49
CA ALA A 3 -34.45 -2.77 -8.99
C ALA A 3 -33.82 -3.79 -8.02
N LYS A 4 -33.64 -4.99 -8.56
CA LYS A 4 -33.03 -6.19 -7.98
C LYS A 4 -31.66 -5.87 -7.34
N ARG A 5 -31.62 -5.82 -6.01
CA ARG A 5 -30.36 -5.84 -5.24
C ARG A 5 -29.65 -7.17 -5.53
N ARG A 6 -28.57 -7.13 -6.32
CA ARG A 6 -27.62 -8.25 -6.44
C ARG A 6 -26.73 -8.25 -5.20
N SER A 7 -27.15 -8.98 -4.18
CA SER A 7 -26.26 -9.43 -3.10
C SER A 7 -25.38 -10.56 -3.62
N GLY A 8 -24.06 -10.51 -3.42
CA GLY A 8 -23.24 -11.72 -3.51
C GLY A 8 -21.79 -11.65 -4.01
N ASP A 9 -21.06 -10.54 -3.89
CA ASP A 9 -19.58 -10.62 -3.94
C ASP A 9 -19.05 -10.20 -2.56
N GLY A 10 -18.98 -11.16 -1.64
CA GLY A 10 -18.49 -10.94 -0.28
C GLY A 10 -17.00 -10.63 -0.32
N TRP A 11 -16.63 -9.38 -0.08
CA TRP A 11 -15.24 -8.97 -0.07
C TRP A 11 -14.52 -9.54 1.17
N ARG A 12 -13.49 -10.36 0.95
CA ARG A 12 -12.62 -10.90 2.01
C ARG A 12 -11.36 -10.05 2.11
N LEU A 13 -11.44 -8.89 2.76
CA LEU A 13 -10.28 -8.02 2.95
C LEU A 13 -9.50 -8.41 4.23
N PRO A 14 -8.17 -8.60 4.14
CA PRO A 14 -7.30 -8.73 5.30
C PRO A 14 -7.43 -7.47 6.17
N ALA A 15 -7.92 -7.65 7.39
CA ALA A 15 -8.09 -6.54 8.34
C ALA A 15 -6.78 -5.78 8.55
N ALA A 16 -5.64 -6.48 8.60
CA ALA A 16 -4.32 -5.88 8.77
C ALA A 16 -3.91 -4.93 7.62
N GLU A 17 -4.34 -5.20 6.38
CA GLU A 17 -4.03 -4.34 5.24
C GLU A 17 -4.91 -3.09 5.21
N LEU A 18 -6.20 -3.25 5.56
CA LEU A 18 -7.12 -2.14 5.76
C LEU A 18 -6.65 -1.24 6.92
N GLU A 19 -6.34 -1.83 8.07
CA GLU A 19 -5.81 -1.13 9.24
C GLU A 19 -4.54 -0.36 8.85
N GLY A 20 -3.57 -1.03 8.20
CA GLY A 20 -2.34 -0.36 7.76
C GLY A 20 -2.56 0.77 6.75
N LEU A 21 -3.61 0.72 5.94
CA LEU A 21 -3.94 1.81 5.01
C LEU A 21 -4.59 3.00 5.72
N VAL A 22 -5.55 2.73 6.61
CA VAL A 22 -6.19 3.75 7.43
C VAL A 22 -5.17 4.43 8.34
N GLU A 23 -4.24 3.68 8.92
CA GLU A 23 -3.14 4.19 9.73
C GLU A 23 -2.25 5.15 8.93
N ARG A 24 -1.90 4.81 7.68
CA ARG A 24 -1.13 5.71 6.82
C ARG A 24 -1.85 7.03 6.53
N GLU A 25 -3.14 6.97 6.20
CA GLU A 25 -3.92 8.19 5.95
C GLU A 25 -4.08 9.03 7.21
N LEU A 26 -4.24 8.39 8.38
CA LEU A 26 -4.22 9.09 9.65
C LEU A 26 -2.87 9.79 9.90
N MET A 27 -1.74 9.10 9.67
CA MET A 27 -0.42 9.72 9.84
C MET A 27 -0.20 10.89 8.88
N ARG A 28 -0.68 10.77 7.64
CA ARG A 28 -0.65 11.86 6.66
C ARG A 28 -1.48 13.05 7.13
N LEU A 29 -2.68 12.80 7.67
CA LEU A 29 -3.52 13.85 8.24
C LEU A 29 -2.85 14.54 9.45
N LEU A 30 -2.24 13.75 10.35
CA LEU A 30 -1.54 14.29 11.51
C LEU A 30 -0.30 15.13 11.12
N SER A 31 0.31 14.83 9.98
CA SER A 31 1.46 15.57 9.46
C SER A 31 1.04 16.86 8.73
N ASP A 32 -0.21 16.98 8.32
CA ASP A 32 -0.75 18.18 7.68
C ASP A 32 -1.18 19.24 8.72
N HIS A 33 -0.16 19.91 9.25
CA HIS A 33 -0.31 20.99 10.22
C HIS A 33 -1.19 22.13 9.71
N SER A 34 -1.25 22.35 8.39
CA SER A 34 -2.05 23.42 7.80
C SER A 34 -3.55 23.13 7.90
N THR A 35 -3.94 21.90 7.57
CA THR A 35 -5.32 21.42 7.69
C THR A 35 -5.76 21.38 9.15
N LEU A 36 -4.92 20.85 10.04
CA LEU A 36 -5.21 20.82 11.48
C LEU A 36 -5.35 22.22 12.08
N ALA A 37 -4.48 23.15 11.72
CA ALA A 37 -4.56 24.54 12.18
C ALA A 37 -5.81 25.26 11.67
N SER A 38 -6.23 25.00 10.42
CA SER A 38 -7.50 25.51 9.89
C SER A 38 -8.66 25.01 10.73
N TRP A 39 -8.74 23.69 10.95
CA TRP A 39 -9.83 23.10 11.73
C TRP A 39 -9.90 23.65 13.15
N MET A 40 -8.77 23.82 13.83
CA MET A 40 -8.77 24.41 15.18
C MET A 40 -9.22 25.87 15.16
N LYS A 41 -8.80 26.68 14.18
CA LYS A 41 -9.24 28.07 14.03
C LYS A 41 -10.73 28.18 13.71
N ASP A 42 -11.21 27.37 12.77
CA ASP A 42 -12.61 27.35 12.32
C ASP A 42 -13.58 26.98 13.47
N HIS A 43 -13.07 26.28 14.49
CA HIS A 43 -13.81 25.86 15.68
C HIS A 43 -13.48 26.69 16.94
N GLY A 44 -12.84 27.85 16.79
CA GLY A 44 -12.59 28.78 17.90
C GLY A 44 -11.48 28.35 18.86
N LEU A 45 -10.66 27.36 18.50
CA LEU A 45 -9.53 26.84 19.27
C LEU A 45 -8.19 27.36 18.71
N GLY A 46 -8.18 28.57 18.16
CA GLY A 46 -6.99 29.18 17.55
C GLY A 46 -5.79 29.29 18.50
N GLU A 47 -6.04 29.50 19.80
CA GLU A 47 -5.01 29.57 20.83
C GLU A 47 -4.34 28.21 21.10
N LEU A 48 -5.02 27.11 20.79
CA LEU A 48 -4.52 25.74 20.97
C LEU A 48 -3.86 25.18 19.70
N VAL A 49 -3.68 25.98 18.64
CA VAL A 49 -3.06 25.51 17.40
C VAL A 49 -1.64 24.99 17.64
N ALA A 50 -0.83 25.72 18.43
CA ALA A 50 0.54 25.33 18.71
C ALA A 50 0.62 24.06 19.57
N SER A 51 -0.23 23.95 20.61
CA SER A 51 -0.28 22.75 21.46
C SER A 51 -0.87 21.54 20.73
N GLY A 52 -1.91 21.76 19.93
CA GLY A 52 -2.53 20.74 19.08
C GLY A 52 -1.58 20.20 18.00
N ALA A 53 -0.78 21.07 17.37
CA ALA A 53 0.28 20.67 16.45
C ALA A 53 1.36 19.81 17.13
N CYS A 54 1.87 20.25 18.28
CA CYS A 54 2.83 19.49 19.08
C CYS A 54 2.26 18.12 19.49
N ASN A 55 0.99 18.06 19.89
CA ASN A 55 0.32 16.82 20.24
C ASN A 55 0.11 15.91 19.01
N ALA A 56 -0.08 16.46 17.81
CA ALA A 56 -0.17 15.69 16.57
C ALA A 56 1.16 15.02 16.23
N GLU A 57 2.28 15.76 16.35
CA GLU A 57 3.63 15.22 16.17
C GLU A 57 3.96 14.14 17.20
N GLN A 58 3.65 14.38 18.48
CA GLN A 58 3.84 13.40 19.55
C GLN A 58 2.99 12.14 19.32
N LEU A 59 1.76 12.31 18.86
CA LEU A 59 0.88 11.21 18.52
C LEU A 59 1.44 10.39 17.36
N ALA A 60 1.90 11.04 16.28
CA ALA A 60 2.46 10.38 15.11
C ALA A 60 3.76 9.60 15.44
N THR A 61 4.66 10.20 16.21
CA THR A 61 5.92 9.57 16.63
C THR A 61 5.72 8.43 17.64
N GLY A 62 4.74 8.56 18.54
CA GLY A 62 4.40 7.54 19.53
C GLY A 62 3.53 6.41 18.99
N TYR A 63 2.83 6.61 17.86
CA TYR A 63 1.86 5.67 17.31
C TYR A 63 2.40 4.24 17.11
N PRO A 64 3.59 4.03 16.50
CA PRO A 64 4.12 2.68 16.26
C PRO A 64 4.41 1.89 17.54
N ARG A 65 4.65 2.59 18.66
CA ARG A 65 4.96 2.01 19.97
C ARG A 65 3.71 1.68 20.80
N ARG A 66 2.54 2.17 20.40
CA ARG A 66 1.27 1.91 21.11
C ARG A 66 0.84 0.45 20.98
N SER A 67 0.09 -0.06 21.96
CA SER A 67 -0.51 -1.40 21.87
C SER A 67 -1.56 -1.47 20.75
N ALA A 68 -1.84 -2.67 20.22
CA ALA A 68 -2.88 -2.87 19.21
C ALA A 68 -4.27 -2.41 19.71
N THR A 69 -4.55 -2.57 21.01
CA THR A 69 -5.80 -2.14 21.64
C THR A 69 -5.94 -0.61 21.64
N ASP A 70 -4.86 0.11 21.95
CA ASP A 70 -4.86 1.58 21.98
C ASP A 70 -4.98 2.17 20.57
N ARG A 71 -4.31 1.56 19.59
CA ARG A 71 -4.45 1.95 18.18
C ARG A 71 -5.89 1.77 17.70
N ARG A 72 -6.50 0.61 18.00
CA ARG A 72 -7.90 0.34 17.65
C ARG A 72 -8.87 1.33 18.30
N ARG A 73 -8.69 1.65 19.58
CA ARG A 73 -9.51 2.65 20.29
C ARG A 73 -9.38 4.03 19.65
N LEU A 74 -8.17 4.43 19.25
CA LEU A 74 -7.96 5.70 18.56
C LEU A 74 -8.69 5.73 17.22
N LEU A 75 -8.49 4.70 16.39
CA LEU A 75 -9.11 4.61 15.07
C LEU A 75 -10.64 4.62 15.15
N GLN A 76 -11.23 3.89 16.10
CA GLN A 76 -12.69 3.90 16.33
C GLN A 76 -13.24 5.25 16.74
N ARG A 77 -12.41 6.12 17.34
CA ARG A 77 -12.82 7.46 17.75
C ARG A 77 -12.72 8.46 16.60
N VAL A 78 -11.63 8.41 15.84
CA VAL A 78 -11.32 9.41 14.81
C VAL A 78 -11.91 9.07 13.43
N VAL A 79 -12.12 7.79 13.13
CA VAL A 79 -12.71 7.33 11.87
C VAL A 79 -14.21 7.18 12.06
N GLU A 80 -14.98 7.99 11.35
CA GLU A 80 -16.44 7.92 11.36
C GLU A 80 -16.93 6.76 10.48
N ARG A 81 -16.36 6.63 9.28
CA ARG A 81 -16.80 5.63 8.30
C ARG A 81 -15.70 5.34 7.28
N ILE A 82 -15.66 4.09 6.81
CA ILE A 82 -14.83 3.69 5.67
C ILE A 82 -15.78 3.13 4.62
N ASP A 83 -15.83 3.77 3.47
CA ASP A 83 -16.57 3.32 2.29
C ASP A 83 -15.57 2.73 1.30
N LEU A 84 -15.81 1.50 0.88
CA LEU A 84 -14.97 0.78 -0.07
C LEU A 84 -15.73 0.66 -1.40
N ALA A 85 -15.10 1.07 -2.49
CA ALA A 85 -15.57 0.86 -3.85
C ALA A 85 -14.51 0.04 -4.64
N PRO A 86 -14.84 -0.53 -5.82
CA PRO A 86 -13.95 -1.39 -6.59
C PRO A 86 -12.52 -0.88 -6.78
N ASP A 87 -12.36 0.46 -6.88
CA ASP A 87 -11.08 1.11 -7.19
C ASP A 87 -10.72 2.28 -6.24
N THR A 88 -11.56 2.56 -5.24
CA THR A 88 -11.39 3.75 -4.38
C THR A 88 -11.89 3.52 -2.97
N MET A 89 -11.08 3.90 -1.98
CA MET A 89 -11.42 3.81 -0.57
C MET A 89 -11.62 5.23 -0.09
N THR A 90 -12.77 5.47 0.49
CA THR A 90 -13.12 6.75 1.07
C THR A 90 -13.13 6.59 2.58
N ILE A 91 -12.17 7.21 3.25
CA ILE A 91 -12.14 7.31 4.71
C ILE A 91 -12.77 8.64 5.08
N ARG A 92 -13.73 8.59 6.00
CA ARG A 92 -14.32 9.75 6.62
C ARG A 92 -13.79 9.88 8.04
N PHE A 93 -12.98 10.90 8.28
CA PHE A 93 -12.50 11.27 9.61
C PHE A 93 -13.46 12.27 10.25
N ASN A 94 -13.75 12.07 11.54
CA ASN A 94 -14.52 13.02 12.33
C ASN A 94 -13.58 14.15 12.78
N ILE A 95 -13.78 15.35 12.21
CA ILE A 95 -12.92 16.51 12.49
C ILE A 95 -12.94 16.85 13.98
N GLY A 96 -14.14 16.87 14.58
CA GLY A 96 -14.31 17.19 15.99
C GLY A 96 -13.59 16.21 16.92
N ALA A 97 -13.67 14.91 16.62
CA ALA A 97 -12.98 13.87 17.38
C ALA A 97 -11.45 13.96 17.26
N VAL A 98 -10.94 14.34 16.08
CA VAL A 98 -9.51 14.59 15.87
C VAL A 98 -9.06 15.79 16.68
N ILE A 99 -9.75 16.93 16.58
CA ILE A 99 -9.41 18.14 17.33
C ILE A 99 -9.47 17.88 18.83
N GLN A 100 -10.55 17.27 19.33
CA GLN A 100 -10.69 16.95 20.75
C GLN A 100 -9.55 16.05 21.25
N HIS A 101 -9.11 15.10 20.44
CA HIS A 101 -8.00 14.23 20.82
C HIS A 101 -6.66 14.97 20.86
N LEU A 102 -6.44 15.93 19.95
CA LEU A 102 -5.21 16.72 19.87
C LEU A 102 -5.15 17.84 20.90
N THR A 103 -6.27 18.50 21.20
CA THR A 103 -6.30 19.62 22.14
C THR A 103 -6.55 19.18 23.58
N GLN A 104 -6.99 17.93 23.78
CA GLN A 104 -7.43 17.41 25.09
C GLN A 104 -8.48 18.32 25.76
N ALA A 105 -9.23 19.07 24.96
CA ALA A 105 -10.30 19.94 25.44
C ALA A 105 -11.45 19.05 25.95
N ASP A 106 -11.41 18.74 27.24
CA ASP A 106 -12.47 18.00 27.92
C ASP A 106 -13.61 18.95 28.32
N HIS A 107 -14.82 18.55 27.92
CA HIS A 107 -16.10 19.01 28.48
C HIS A 107 -16.51 20.46 28.24
N GLN A 108 -17.02 20.77 27.04
CA GLN A 108 -18.22 21.62 26.81
C GLN A 108 -18.33 21.95 25.31
N THR A 109 -18.82 21.04 24.46
CA THR A 109 -19.35 21.52 23.17
C THR A 109 -20.20 20.45 22.49
N GLN A 110 -21.52 20.59 22.66
CA GLN A 110 -22.47 20.10 21.66
C GLN A 110 -22.17 20.66 20.25
N SER A 111 -21.32 21.69 20.10
CA SER A 111 -20.85 22.22 18.82
C SER A 111 -19.68 21.46 18.17
N ILE A 112 -18.91 20.61 18.88
CA ILE A 112 -17.82 19.83 18.26
C ILE A 112 -18.39 18.62 17.47
N THR A 113 -19.59 18.15 17.81
CA THR A 113 -20.24 17.06 17.08
C THR A 113 -20.75 17.49 15.70
N ALA A 114 -20.83 18.80 15.44
CA ALA A 114 -21.22 19.38 14.14
C ALA A 114 -20.03 19.82 13.27
N CYS A 115 -18.78 19.46 13.65
CA CYS A 115 -17.55 19.83 12.93
C CYS A 115 -17.43 19.31 11.49
N GLY A 116 -18.44 18.58 11.01
CA GLY A 116 -18.38 17.90 9.73
C GLY A 116 -17.33 16.79 9.72
N SER A 117 -17.05 16.30 8.52
CA SER A 117 -16.15 15.18 8.34
C SER A 117 -15.15 15.48 7.25
N HIS A 118 -13.90 15.09 7.50
CA HIS A 118 -12.86 15.18 6.50
C HIS A 118 -12.84 13.89 5.68
N VAL A 119 -13.08 14.03 4.38
CA VAL A 119 -13.18 12.90 3.46
C VAL A 119 -11.87 12.78 2.70
N VAL A 120 -11.17 11.68 2.93
CA VAL A 120 -9.98 11.30 2.17
C VAL A 120 -10.38 10.18 1.23
N THR A 121 -10.33 10.45 -0.06
CA THR A 121 -10.52 9.41 -1.08
C THR A 121 -9.14 9.01 -1.60
N THR A 122 -8.76 7.78 -1.31
CA THR A 122 -7.51 7.23 -1.81
C THR A 122 -7.81 6.11 -2.81
N PRO A 123 -7.31 6.22 -4.05
CA PRO A 123 -7.45 5.16 -5.04
C PRO A 123 -6.75 3.90 -4.57
N PHE A 124 -7.42 2.75 -4.67
CA PHE A 124 -6.82 1.45 -4.44
C PHE A 124 -7.27 0.46 -5.50
N ALA A 125 -6.34 -0.26 -6.10
CA ALA A 125 -6.62 -1.47 -6.84
C ALA A 125 -6.81 -2.65 -5.90
N MET A 126 -7.90 -3.40 -6.08
CA MET A 126 -8.04 -4.74 -5.52
C MET A 126 -7.40 -5.75 -6.47
N ALA A 127 -6.30 -6.38 -6.03
CA ALA A 127 -5.76 -7.52 -6.76
C ALA A 127 -6.39 -8.82 -6.23
N ARG A 128 -7.25 -9.46 -7.03
CA ARG A 128 -7.71 -10.85 -6.80
C ARG A 128 -6.60 -11.81 -7.26
N ARG A 129 -5.95 -12.52 -6.33
CA ARG A 129 -5.16 -13.73 -6.63
C ARG A 129 -5.75 -14.88 -5.80
N GLY A 130 -6.75 -15.59 -6.36
CA GLY A 130 -7.44 -16.66 -5.61
C GLY A 130 -8.15 -16.16 -4.34
N ILE A 131 -8.33 -17.04 -3.34
CA ILE A 131 -9.27 -16.92 -2.20
C ILE A 131 -9.04 -15.70 -1.26
N GLU A 132 -7.95 -14.95 -1.40
CA GLU A 132 -7.66 -13.76 -0.57
C GLU A 132 -7.48 -12.47 -1.40
N THR A 133 -8.12 -11.39 -0.93
CA THR A 133 -8.14 -10.07 -1.58
C THR A 133 -7.02 -9.21 -1.00
N LYS A 134 -6.13 -8.63 -1.80
CA LYS A 134 -5.05 -7.74 -1.31
C LYS A 134 -5.27 -6.29 -1.78
N LEU A 135 -5.14 -5.33 -0.85
CA LEU A 135 -5.43 -3.91 -1.03
C LEU A 135 -4.20 -3.14 -1.53
N VAL A 136 -4.25 -2.56 -2.73
CA VAL A 136 -3.10 -1.92 -3.39
C VAL A 136 -3.42 -0.47 -3.76
N LEU A 137 -2.90 0.52 -3.01
CA LEU A 137 -3.03 1.96 -3.34
C LEU A 137 -2.52 2.31 -4.76
N SER A 138 -3.22 3.20 -5.50
CA SER A 138 -2.89 3.64 -6.87
C SER A 138 -3.03 5.17 -7.05
N ASP A 139 -2.04 5.91 -6.61
CA ASP A 139 -1.96 7.38 -6.62
C ASP A 139 -2.05 7.95 -8.05
N GLY A 140 -3.02 8.84 -8.28
CA GLY A 140 -3.56 9.19 -9.61
C GLY A 140 -2.73 10.16 -10.48
N THR A 141 -1.50 9.79 -10.83
CA THR A 141 -0.69 10.52 -11.82
C THR A 141 -0.06 9.55 -12.83
N SER A 142 -0.79 9.23 -13.91
CA SER A 142 -0.42 8.22 -14.91
C SER A 142 -0.22 6.82 -14.30
N PRO A 143 -0.30 5.70 -15.05
CA PRO A 143 -0.11 4.38 -14.45
C PRO A 143 1.38 4.17 -14.20
N SER A 144 1.93 4.81 -13.16
CA SER A 144 3.01 4.19 -12.40
C SER A 144 2.38 2.99 -11.70
N GLN A 145 2.37 1.87 -12.40
CA GLN A 145 2.04 0.58 -11.85
C GLN A 145 2.79 0.41 -10.53
N LYS A 146 2.07 0.17 -9.44
CA LYS A 146 2.70 -0.03 -8.13
C LYS A 146 3.83 -1.03 -8.25
N VAL A 147 5.00 -0.65 -7.76
CA VAL A 147 6.23 -1.45 -7.80
C VAL A 147 5.93 -2.88 -7.35
N ASP A 148 6.02 -3.84 -8.27
CA ASP A 148 5.75 -5.25 -7.97
C ASP A 148 6.95 -5.82 -7.22
N VAL A 149 6.85 -5.79 -5.88
CA VAL A 149 7.90 -6.29 -4.98
C VAL A 149 8.19 -7.78 -5.24
N ALA A 150 7.21 -8.57 -5.67
CA ALA A 150 7.44 -9.97 -6.00
C ALA A 150 8.29 -10.09 -7.28
N LEU A 151 8.05 -9.22 -8.27
CA LEU A 151 8.84 -9.15 -9.49
C LEU A 151 10.28 -8.72 -9.22
N ILE A 152 10.47 -7.71 -8.37
CA ILE A 152 11.80 -7.27 -7.94
C ILE A 152 12.53 -8.39 -7.19
N HIS A 153 11.85 -9.02 -6.24
CA HIS A 153 12.45 -10.08 -5.43
C HIS A 153 12.84 -11.29 -6.28
N LEU A 154 12.05 -11.59 -7.31
CA LEU A 154 12.35 -12.64 -8.28
C LEU A 154 13.59 -12.31 -9.13
N ILE A 155 13.69 -11.10 -9.67
CA ILE A 155 14.87 -10.64 -10.42
C ILE A 155 16.11 -10.64 -9.51
N ALA A 156 15.98 -10.13 -8.28
CA ALA A 156 17.06 -10.12 -7.31
C ALA A 156 17.53 -11.55 -6.96
N LYS A 157 16.59 -12.49 -6.76
CA LYS A 157 16.90 -13.91 -6.56
C LYS A 157 17.65 -14.50 -7.75
N ALA A 158 17.23 -14.20 -8.99
CA ALA A 158 17.93 -14.66 -10.18
C ALA A 158 19.39 -14.19 -10.21
N HIS A 159 19.65 -12.92 -9.88
CA HIS A 159 21.01 -12.41 -9.76
C HIS A 159 21.80 -13.08 -8.62
N CYS A 160 21.16 -13.36 -7.48
CA CYS A 160 21.79 -14.11 -6.38
C CYS A 160 22.15 -15.55 -6.80
N TYR A 161 21.26 -16.25 -7.51
CA TYR A 161 21.53 -17.59 -8.03
C TYR A 161 22.68 -17.57 -9.04
N MET A 162 22.66 -16.63 -9.98
CA MET A 162 23.73 -16.44 -10.93
C MET A 162 25.06 -16.21 -10.20
N LYS A 163 25.13 -15.27 -9.25
CA LYS A 163 26.34 -15.00 -8.46
C LYS A 163 26.84 -16.23 -7.72
N ALA A 164 25.94 -17.02 -7.11
CA ALA A 164 26.30 -18.23 -6.42
C ALA A 164 26.88 -19.30 -7.37
N MET A 165 26.34 -19.41 -8.58
CA MET A 165 26.85 -20.30 -9.62
C MET A 165 28.20 -19.84 -10.19
N THR A 166 28.38 -18.53 -10.42
CA THR A 166 29.66 -17.98 -10.87
C THR A 166 30.77 -18.18 -9.82
N ASN A 167 30.40 -18.30 -8.55
CA ASN A 167 31.31 -18.63 -7.44
C ASN A 167 31.60 -20.14 -7.31
N GLY A 168 31.23 -20.95 -8.31
CA GLY A 168 31.57 -22.38 -8.39
C GLY A 168 30.55 -23.33 -7.76
N LYS A 169 29.39 -22.84 -7.28
CA LYS A 169 28.32 -23.72 -6.75
C LYS A 169 27.52 -24.34 -7.90
N SER A 170 27.18 -25.62 -7.79
CA SER A 170 26.29 -26.26 -8.76
C SER A 170 24.84 -25.79 -8.58
N ARG A 171 23.99 -26.03 -9.58
CA ARG A 171 22.54 -25.72 -9.48
C ARG A 171 21.88 -26.38 -8.27
N SER A 172 22.28 -27.61 -7.94
CA SER A 172 21.77 -28.35 -6.78
C SER A 172 22.22 -27.72 -5.47
N ASP A 173 23.46 -27.22 -5.40
CA ASP A 173 23.99 -26.55 -4.21
C ASP A 173 23.30 -25.20 -3.96
N VAL A 174 23.03 -24.46 -5.04
CA VAL A 174 22.26 -23.21 -4.98
C VAL A 174 20.82 -23.50 -4.54
N ALA A 175 20.20 -24.54 -5.10
CA ALA A 175 18.85 -24.95 -4.71
C ALA A 175 18.78 -25.30 -3.21
N ALA A 176 19.73 -26.10 -2.72
CA ALA A 176 19.85 -26.44 -1.29
C ALA A 176 20.10 -25.20 -0.41
N LEU A 177 20.98 -24.28 -0.84
CA LEU A 177 21.31 -23.06 -0.10
C LEU A 177 20.11 -22.13 0.11
N TYR A 178 19.24 -22.04 -0.90
CA TYR A 178 18.06 -21.16 -0.87
C TYR A 178 16.76 -21.89 -0.52
N GLY A 179 16.81 -23.20 -0.23
CA GLY A 179 15.64 -24.00 0.14
C GLY A 179 14.61 -24.16 -1.00
N VAL A 180 15.07 -24.19 -2.25
CA VAL A 180 14.24 -24.25 -3.46
C VAL A 180 14.54 -25.52 -4.26
N LEU A 181 13.70 -25.82 -5.26
CA LEU A 181 13.96 -26.92 -6.19
C LEU A 181 14.98 -26.50 -7.27
N PRO A 182 15.83 -27.43 -7.77
CA PRO A 182 16.76 -27.12 -8.86
C PRO A 182 16.08 -26.62 -10.14
N SER A 183 14.84 -27.06 -10.39
CA SER A 183 14.01 -26.58 -11.50
C SER A 183 13.66 -25.10 -11.37
N GLU A 184 13.38 -24.60 -10.15
CA GLU A 184 13.10 -23.18 -9.91
C GLU A 184 14.35 -22.32 -10.13
N VAL A 185 15.51 -22.82 -9.72
CA VAL A 185 16.79 -22.15 -10.02
C VAL A 185 16.99 -22.03 -11.53
N SER A 186 16.73 -23.11 -12.28
CA SER A 186 16.83 -23.09 -13.75
C SER A 186 15.80 -22.18 -14.42
N GLN A 187 14.57 -22.09 -13.91
CA GLN A 187 13.53 -21.19 -14.44
C GLN A 187 13.81 -19.73 -14.14
N ALA A 188 14.38 -19.42 -12.97
CA ALA A 188 14.68 -18.05 -12.57
C ALA A 188 15.97 -17.51 -13.20
N LEU A 189 16.93 -18.37 -13.54
CA LEU A 189 18.26 -17.96 -14.01
C LEU A 189 18.25 -17.02 -15.23
N PRO A 190 17.41 -17.22 -16.27
CA PRO A 190 17.34 -16.30 -17.41
C PRO A 190 16.99 -14.86 -17.02
N LEU A 191 16.25 -14.66 -15.93
CA LEU A 191 15.86 -13.33 -15.45
C LEU A 191 17.04 -12.49 -14.95
N ALA A 192 18.19 -13.11 -14.65
CA ALA A 192 19.42 -12.40 -14.32
C ALA A 192 20.03 -11.68 -15.53
N PHE A 193 19.59 -12.01 -16.75
CA PHE A 193 20.05 -11.44 -18.02
C PHE A 193 19.00 -10.55 -18.68
N LEU A 194 17.99 -10.13 -17.92
CA LEU A 194 16.93 -9.26 -18.38
C LEU A 194 17.49 -7.92 -18.86
N ASP A 195 16.89 -7.37 -19.91
CA ASP A 195 17.26 -6.06 -20.43
C ASP A 195 17.24 -4.99 -19.31
N PRO A 196 18.27 -4.12 -19.23
CA PRO A 196 18.40 -3.14 -18.16
C PRO A 196 17.30 -2.07 -18.19
N THR A 197 16.78 -1.72 -19.36
CA THR A 197 15.63 -0.79 -19.50
C THR A 197 14.35 -1.42 -18.96
N ILE A 198 14.14 -2.72 -19.23
CA ILE A 198 13.02 -3.48 -18.65
C ILE A 198 13.15 -3.56 -17.13
N THR A 199 14.34 -3.88 -16.63
CA THR A 199 14.63 -3.94 -15.19
C THR A 199 14.37 -2.58 -14.53
N GLN A 200 14.80 -1.48 -15.16
CA GLN A 200 14.52 -0.12 -14.68
C GLN A 200 13.02 0.19 -14.69
N ALA A 201 12.29 -0.19 -15.74
CA ALA A 201 10.84 -0.03 -15.80
C ALA A 201 10.12 -0.84 -14.72
N ILE A 202 10.59 -2.05 -14.40
CA ILE A 202 10.05 -2.85 -13.29
C ILE A 202 10.31 -2.16 -11.94
N LEU A 203 11.55 -1.73 -11.68
CA LEU A 203 11.94 -1.05 -10.44
C LEU A 203 11.22 0.28 -10.23
N THR A 204 10.92 0.99 -11.32
CA THR A 204 10.23 2.29 -11.29
C THR A 204 8.70 2.18 -11.42
N GLY A 205 8.16 0.96 -11.51
CA GLY A 205 6.72 0.77 -11.65
C GLY A 205 6.15 1.21 -13.01
N ARG A 206 6.97 1.28 -14.06
CA ARG A 206 6.58 1.65 -15.43
C ARG A 206 6.50 0.44 -16.37
N HIS A 207 6.42 -0.76 -15.83
CA HIS A 207 6.20 -1.96 -16.63
C HIS A 207 4.73 -2.04 -17.10
N PRO A 208 4.37 -2.95 -18.02
CA PRO A 208 2.97 -3.17 -18.40
C PRO A 208 2.20 -4.00 -17.36
N ALA A 209 0.89 -3.77 -17.25
CA ALA A 209 -0.02 -4.57 -16.41
C ALA A 209 -0.02 -6.07 -16.75
N SER A 210 0.29 -6.39 -18.01
CA SER A 210 0.41 -7.74 -18.51
C SER A 210 1.67 -8.45 -18.00
N LEU A 211 2.66 -7.73 -17.46
CA LEU A 211 3.94 -8.27 -16.99
C LEU A 211 3.89 -8.55 -15.48
N ASN A 212 3.96 -9.83 -15.10
CA ASN A 212 3.98 -10.25 -13.69
C ASN A 212 4.91 -11.47 -13.50
N ALA A 213 5.19 -11.82 -12.24
CA ALA A 213 6.12 -12.90 -11.90
C ALA A 213 5.73 -14.28 -12.49
N HIS A 214 4.43 -14.58 -12.64
CA HIS A 214 3.99 -15.82 -13.27
C HIS A 214 4.32 -15.83 -14.76
N ARG A 215 3.99 -14.72 -15.44
CA ARG A 215 4.25 -14.58 -16.88
C ARG A 215 5.74 -14.67 -17.20
N LEU A 216 6.60 -14.07 -16.38
CA LEU A 216 8.06 -14.11 -16.53
C LEU A 216 8.68 -15.49 -16.23
N LEU A 217 8.06 -16.32 -15.38
CA LEU A 217 8.58 -17.66 -15.09
C LEU A 217 8.04 -18.76 -16.00
N ARG A 218 6.80 -18.64 -16.46
CA ARG A 218 6.06 -19.77 -17.06
C ARG A 218 5.52 -19.52 -18.45
N ASP A 219 5.12 -18.30 -18.76
CA ASP A 219 4.32 -18.03 -19.96
C ASP A 219 5.16 -17.44 -21.10
N VAL A 220 6.41 -17.03 -20.83
CA VAL A 220 7.32 -16.44 -21.80
C VAL A 220 8.65 -17.18 -21.79
N GLU A 221 9.01 -17.80 -22.91
CA GLU A 221 10.41 -18.16 -23.17
C GLU A 221 11.20 -16.87 -23.41
N LEU A 222 12.09 -16.53 -22.47
CA LEU A 222 12.83 -15.28 -22.53
C LEU A 222 13.90 -15.33 -23.64
N PRO A 223 13.80 -14.49 -24.69
CA PRO A 223 14.80 -14.46 -25.75
C PRO A 223 16.16 -13.99 -25.22
N LEU A 224 17.25 -14.44 -25.81
CA LEU A 224 18.60 -13.98 -25.45
C LEU A 224 18.87 -12.54 -25.93
N SER A 225 18.20 -12.10 -26.99
CA SER A 225 18.30 -10.74 -27.53
C SER A 225 17.46 -9.76 -26.73
N TRP A 226 18.08 -8.70 -26.19
CA TRP A 226 17.37 -7.64 -25.47
C TRP A 226 16.32 -6.92 -26.32
N SER A 227 16.55 -6.75 -27.62
CA SER A 227 15.57 -6.14 -28.53
C SER A 227 14.29 -6.99 -28.62
N GLU A 228 14.45 -8.31 -28.68
CA GLU A 228 13.35 -9.27 -28.71
C GLU A 228 12.65 -9.35 -27.34
N GLN A 229 13.41 -9.30 -26.23
CA GLN A 229 12.83 -9.23 -24.89
C GLN A 229 11.88 -8.04 -24.74
N ARG A 230 12.27 -6.86 -25.23
CA ARG A 230 11.40 -5.67 -25.19
C ARG A 230 10.13 -5.87 -26.01
N GLN A 231 10.24 -6.45 -27.21
CA GLN A 231 9.07 -6.72 -28.05
C GLN A 231 8.06 -7.66 -27.40
N VAL A 232 8.53 -8.71 -26.71
CA VAL A 232 7.68 -9.74 -26.09
C VAL A 232 7.09 -9.27 -24.75
N LEU A 233 7.84 -8.46 -23.99
CA LEU A 233 7.46 -8.08 -22.63
C LEU A 233 6.78 -6.70 -22.52
N PHE A 234 6.97 -5.81 -23.50
CA PHE A 234 6.41 -4.43 -23.52
C PHE A 234 5.36 -4.21 -24.62
N THR A 235 4.71 -5.29 -25.08
CA THR A 235 3.47 -5.22 -25.89
C THR A 235 2.26 -4.97 -25.02
#